data_AF-A0A7K2J2R1-F1
#
_entry.id   AF-A0A7K2J2R1-F1
#
_cell.length_a   1.000
_cell.length_b   1.000
_cell.length_c   1.000
_cell.angle_alpha   90.00
_cell.angle_beta   90.00
_cell.angle_gamma   90.00
#
_symmetry.space_group_name_H-M   'P 1'
#
loop_
_entity.id
_entity.type
_entity.pdbx_description
1 polymer ?
#
loop_
_entity_poly.entity_id
_entity_poly.type
_entity_poly.pdbx_seq_one_letter_code
_entity_poly.pdbx_strand_id
1 'polypeptide(L)'
;MNQGPAGSGGAPGGSTTADLRTDKKEWAKAGEATRRLDEPVGAALGKLKDGQSGLSDGHGLSAAAQKELYASWSRYAKDVRKRCQSLGRILESSGHDLAKSDEALKGELDALKVVYVDTEAVGGRPGGR
;
A
#
# COMPACT_ATOMS: atom_id res chain seq x y z
N MET A 1 -22.39 37.37 44.90
CA MET A 1 -20.98 37.06 44.52
C MET A 1 -20.77 35.62 44.96
N ASN A 2 -20.87 34.58 44.14
CA ASN A 2 -20.15 34.28 42.90
C ASN A 2 -21.03 33.37 42.00
N GLN A 3 -21.21 33.71 40.73
CA GLN A 3 -21.93 32.92 39.73
C GLN A 3 -20.92 32.14 38.89
N GLY A 4 -21.20 30.86 38.61
CA GLY A 4 -20.54 30.03 37.59
C GLY A 4 -21.46 28.85 37.23
N PRO A 5 -21.83 28.61 35.95
CA PRO A 5 -23.07 27.91 35.61
C PRO A 5 -22.93 26.45 35.14
N ALA A 6 -24.11 25.83 35.06
CA ALA A 6 -24.54 24.57 34.45
C ALA A 6 -23.67 23.88 33.38
N GLY A 7 -23.65 22.54 33.48
CA GLY A 7 -23.78 21.61 32.35
C GLY A 7 -22.56 21.41 31.45
N SER A 8 -22.02 20.19 31.42
CA SER A 8 -21.25 19.70 30.27
C SER A 8 -21.43 18.19 30.13
N GLY A 9 -22.63 17.81 29.67
CA GLY A 9 -22.78 16.61 28.85
C GLY A 9 -22.08 16.86 27.53
N GLY A 10 -20.84 16.42 27.42
CA GLY A 10 -20.03 16.56 26.22
C GLY A 10 -20.23 15.39 25.28
N ALA A 11 -21.36 15.36 24.58
CA ALA A 11 -21.40 14.78 23.26
C ALA A 11 -21.45 15.95 22.27
N PRO A 12 -20.42 16.14 21.43
CA PRO A 12 -20.58 16.83 20.17
C PRO A 12 -20.62 15.78 19.08
N GLY A 13 -21.83 15.31 18.77
CA GLY A 13 -22.12 14.98 17.38
C GLY A 13 -22.05 16.28 16.57
N GLY A 14 -21.33 16.26 15.46
CA GLY A 14 -21.47 17.28 14.41
C GLY A 14 -20.16 17.83 13.88
N SER A 15 -19.49 17.09 12.99
CA SER A 15 -18.64 17.67 11.93
C SER A 15 -18.35 16.67 10.80
N THR A 16 -19.38 16.04 10.24
CA THR A 16 -19.24 15.02 9.19
C THR A 16 -18.91 15.58 7.80
N THR A 17 -18.41 16.81 7.69
CA THR A 17 -18.02 17.41 6.40
C THR A 17 -16.69 18.17 6.44
N ALA A 18 -16.24 18.64 7.60
CA ALA A 18 -14.95 19.34 7.71
C ALA A 18 -13.79 18.38 7.97
N ASP A 19 -14.00 17.30 8.73
CA ASP A 19 -12.98 16.25 8.93
C ASP A 19 -12.70 15.54 7.60
N LEU A 20 -13.73 15.21 6.82
CA LEU A 20 -13.57 14.68 5.48
C LEU A 20 -12.74 15.64 4.60
N ARG A 21 -13.00 16.96 4.64
CA ARG A 21 -12.25 17.95 3.84
C ARG A 21 -10.76 18.01 4.19
N THR A 22 -10.40 17.63 5.41
CA THR A 22 -9.03 17.72 5.94
C THR A 22 -8.13 16.61 5.39
N ASP A 23 -8.72 15.48 4.96
CA ASP A 23 -7.93 14.32 4.58
C ASP A 23 -7.53 14.28 3.10
N LYS A 24 -8.12 15.12 2.22
CA LYS A 24 -7.80 15.14 0.77
C LYS A 24 -6.31 15.21 0.49
N LYS A 25 -5.62 16.13 1.18
CA LYS A 25 -4.18 16.35 1.01
C LYS A 25 -3.38 15.16 1.54
N GLU A 26 -3.81 14.56 2.64
CA GLU A 26 -3.13 13.42 3.26
C GLU A 26 -3.32 12.13 2.44
N TRP A 27 -4.51 11.88 1.89
CA TRP A 27 -4.77 10.78 0.95
C TRP A 27 -3.97 10.93 -0.35
N ALA A 28 -3.95 12.12 -0.93
CA ALA A 28 -3.14 12.40 -2.13
C ALA A 28 -1.64 12.17 -1.85
N LYS A 29 -1.14 12.68 -0.71
CA LYS A 29 0.26 12.49 -0.28
C LYS A 29 0.58 11.03 -0.01
N ALA A 30 -0.32 10.28 0.65
CA ALA A 30 -0.15 8.86 0.91
C ALA A 30 -0.13 8.05 -0.39
N GLY A 31 -1.00 8.39 -1.35
CA GLY A 31 -1.03 7.77 -2.66
C GLY A 31 0.24 8.03 -3.46
N GLU A 32 0.70 9.28 -3.51
CA GLU A 32 1.96 9.65 -4.15
C GLU A 32 3.14 8.89 -3.53
N ALA A 33 3.24 8.90 -2.19
CA ALA A 33 4.30 8.20 -1.47
C ALA A 33 4.28 6.70 -1.75
N THR A 34 3.09 6.09 -1.83
CA THR A 34 2.92 4.67 -2.16
C THR A 34 3.38 4.37 -3.59
N ARG A 35 3.07 5.24 -4.56
CA ARG A 35 3.54 5.08 -5.96
C ARG A 35 5.04 5.22 -6.08
N ARG A 36 5.66 6.10 -5.31
CA ARG A 36 7.13 6.30 -5.30
C ARG A 36 7.90 5.06 -4.84
N LEU A 37 7.27 4.10 -4.15
CA LEU A 37 7.88 2.80 -3.84
C LEU A 37 8.23 1.98 -5.10
N ASP A 38 7.61 2.28 -6.25
CA ASP A 38 7.95 1.63 -7.52
C ASP A 38 9.42 1.80 -7.93
N GLU A 39 9.99 2.97 -7.64
CA GLU A 39 11.38 3.31 -8.00
C GLU A 39 12.42 2.44 -7.26
N PRO A 40 12.46 2.41 -5.91
CA PRO A 40 13.43 1.58 -5.20
C PRO A 40 13.22 0.08 -5.45
N VAL A 41 11.98 -0.39 -5.64
CA VAL A 41 11.71 -1.79 -6.00
C VAL A 41 12.18 -2.08 -7.44
N GLY A 42 11.99 -1.15 -8.37
CA GLY A 42 12.53 -1.22 -9.72
C GLY A 42 14.06 -1.28 -9.74
N ALA A 43 14.72 -0.48 -8.90
CA ALA A 43 16.17 -0.52 -8.73
C ALA A 43 16.65 -1.87 -8.15
N ALA A 44 15.93 -2.43 -7.17
CA ALA A 44 16.23 -3.76 -6.62
C ALA A 44 16.07 -4.86 -7.67
N LEU A 45 15.05 -4.79 -8.52
CA LEU A 45 14.88 -5.69 -9.68
C LEU A 45 16.05 -5.59 -10.67
N GLY A 46 16.55 -4.38 -10.92
CA GLY A 46 17.75 -4.16 -11.74
C GLY A 46 18.96 -4.89 -11.16
N LYS A 47 19.25 -4.67 -9.87
CA LYS A 47 20.35 -5.37 -9.17
C LYS A 47 20.20 -6.89 -9.18
N LEU A 48 18.97 -7.39 -9.03
CA LEU A 48 18.70 -8.83 -9.08
C LEU A 48 18.97 -9.41 -10.47
N LYS A 49 18.61 -8.69 -11.54
CA LYS A 49 18.93 -9.06 -12.93
C LYS A 49 20.44 -9.01 -13.17
N ASP A 50 21.10 -7.95 -12.72
CA ASP A 50 22.54 -7.78 -12.90
C ASP A 50 23.31 -8.90 -12.18
N GLY A 51 22.86 -9.32 -10.99
CA GLY A 51 23.40 -10.46 -10.25
C GLY A 51 23.18 -11.84 -10.88
N GLN A 52 22.40 -11.94 -11.97
CA GLN A 52 22.34 -13.14 -12.83
C GLN A 52 23.34 -13.10 -13.98
N SER A 53 23.94 -11.93 -14.25
CA SER A 53 24.90 -11.78 -15.34
C SER A 53 26.15 -12.61 -15.06
N GLY A 54 26.59 -13.37 -16.06
CA GLY A 54 27.75 -14.26 -15.91
C GLY A 54 27.40 -15.68 -15.44
N LEU A 55 26.13 -16.01 -15.21
CA LEU A 55 25.71 -17.41 -15.24
C LEU A 55 25.89 -17.94 -16.66
N SER A 56 26.92 -18.76 -16.86
CA SER A 56 26.99 -19.60 -18.06
C SER A 56 25.83 -20.60 -18.06
N ASP A 57 25.46 -21.13 -19.21
CA ASP A 57 24.46 -22.21 -19.35
C ASP A 57 24.89 -23.54 -18.69
N GLY A 58 25.90 -23.51 -17.82
CA GLY A 58 26.41 -24.65 -17.08
C GLY A 58 25.30 -25.38 -16.32
N HIS A 59 25.21 -26.68 -16.56
CA HIS A 59 24.27 -27.62 -15.95
C HIS A 59 24.60 -27.93 -14.47
N GLY A 60 24.85 -26.92 -13.64
CA GLY A 60 25.08 -27.06 -12.20
C GLY A 60 23.83 -26.77 -11.39
N LEU A 61 23.62 -27.53 -10.29
CA LEU A 61 22.50 -27.32 -9.36
C LEU A 61 22.42 -25.87 -8.83
N SER A 62 23.56 -25.22 -8.62
CA SER A 62 23.63 -23.82 -8.18
C SER A 62 23.11 -22.85 -9.23
N ALA A 63 23.37 -23.09 -10.52
CA ALA A 63 22.88 -22.25 -11.61
C ALA A 63 21.36 -22.40 -11.77
N ALA A 64 20.82 -23.61 -11.62
CA ALA A 64 19.39 -23.85 -11.61
C ALA A 64 18.69 -23.16 -10.42
N ALA A 65 19.23 -23.30 -9.21
CA ALA A 65 18.70 -22.66 -8.01
C ALA A 65 18.73 -21.12 -8.13
N GLN A 66 19.79 -20.56 -8.70
CA GLN A 66 19.92 -19.12 -8.90
C GLN A 66 18.95 -18.58 -9.96
N LYS A 67 18.65 -19.35 -11.02
CA LYS A 67 17.59 -19.05 -12.00
C LYS A 67 16.20 -19.09 -11.36
N GLU A 68 15.92 -20.07 -10.51
CA GLU A 68 14.65 -20.21 -9.79
C GLU A 68 14.45 -19.06 -8.78
N LEU A 69 15.50 -18.71 -8.04
CA LEU A 69 15.50 -17.55 -7.15
C LEU A 69 15.23 -16.25 -7.93
N TYR A 70 15.90 -16.06 -9.07
CA TYR A 70 15.63 -14.91 -9.93
C TYR A 70 14.18 -14.86 -10.40
N ALA A 71 13.65 -15.99 -10.90
CA ALA A 71 12.28 -16.05 -11.42
C ALA A 71 11.25 -15.71 -10.34
N SER A 72 11.37 -16.32 -9.15
CA SER A 72 10.47 -16.09 -8.01
C SER A 72 10.53 -14.64 -7.52
N TRP A 73 11.72 -14.12 -7.23
CA TRP A 73 11.88 -12.75 -6.73
C TRP A 73 11.55 -11.69 -7.78
N SER A 74 11.87 -11.94 -9.06
CA SER A 74 11.52 -11.04 -10.15
C SER A 74 10.01 -10.93 -10.31
N ARG A 75 9.29 -12.06 -10.22
CA ARG A 75 7.83 -12.08 -10.24
C ARG A 75 7.27 -11.31 -9.04
N TYR A 76 7.69 -11.67 -7.83
CA TYR A 76 7.22 -11.04 -6.60
C TYR A 76 7.41 -9.51 -6.62
N ALA A 77 8.61 -9.03 -6.92
CA ALA A 77 8.89 -7.60 -6.93
C ALA A 77 8.14 -6.85 -8.05
N LYS A 78 7.91 -7.47 -9.21
CA LYS A 78 7.03 -6.88 -10.25
C LYS A 78 5.59 -6.74 -9.77
N ASP A 79 5.10 -7.71 -9.02
CA ASP A 79 3.73 -7.69 -8.49
C ASP A 79 3.59 -6.67 -7.34
N VAL A 80 4.59 -6.56 -6.47
CA VAL A 80 4.67 -5.47 -5.46
C VAL A 80 4.64 -4.10 -6.12
N ARG A 81 5.41 -3.88 -7.20
CA ARG A 81 5.41 -2.63 -7.98
C ARG A 81 4.02 -2.27 -8.50
N LYS A 82 3.34 -3.23 -9.13
CA LYS A 82 1.96 -3.04 -9.60
C LYS A 82 1.02 -2.73 -8.44
N ARG A 83 1.16 -3.41 -7.30
CA ARG A 83 0.34 -3.19 -6.10
C ARG A 83 0.54 -1.78 -5.55
N CYS A 84 1.78 -1.30 -5.46
CA CYS A 84 2.10 0.07 -5.07
C CYS A 84 1.46 1.10 -6.01
N GLN A 85 1.52 0.86 -7.32
CA GLN A 85 0.86 1.74 -8.30
C GLN A 85 -0.67 1.73 -8.18
N SER A 86 -1.29 0.56 -8.07
CA SER A 86 -2.75 0.45 -7.93
C SER A 86 -3.25 1.03 -6.62
N LEU A 87 -2.63 0.68 -5.49
CA LEU A 87 -2.99 1.22 -4.18
C LEU A 87 -2.80 2.73 -4.15
N GLY A 88 -1.68 3.23 -4.67
CA GLY A 88 -1.41 4.65 -4.69
C GLY A 88 -2.42 5.44 -5.53
N ARG A 89 -2.90 4.89 -6.66
CA ARG A 89 -4.00 5.49 -7.43
C ARG A 89 -5.32 5.49 -6.67
N ILE A 90 -5.65 4.41 -5.95
CA ILE A 90 -6.85 4.36 -5.10
C ILE A 90 -6.78 5.47 -4.07
N LEU A 91 -5.66 5.58 -3.33
CA LEU A 91 -5.45 6.62 -2.31
C LEU A 91 -5.51 8.04 -2.90
N GLU A 92 -4.87 8.29 -4.04
CA GLU A 92 -4.96 9.57 -4.75
C GLU A 92 -6.41 9.88 -5.17
N SER A 93 -7.14 8.89 -5.69
CA SER A 93 -8.54 9.05 -6.09
C SER A 93 -9.45 9.32 -4.90
N SER A 94 -9.23 8.67 -3.75
CA SER A 94 -9.98 8.93 -2.51
C SER A 94 -9.74 10.36 -2.00
N GLY A 95 -8.51 10.86 -2.14
CA GLY A 95 -8.20 12.24 -1.82
C GLY A 95 -8.82 13.22 -2.83
N HIS A 96 -8.72 12.94 -4.12
CA HIS A 96 -9.32 13.77 -5.16
C HIS A 96 -10.85 13.85 -5.01
N ASP A 97 -11.46 12.68 -4.79
CA ASP A 97 -12.89 12.40 -4.76
C ASP A 97 -13.34 12.14 -3.32
N LEU A 98 -13.36 13.16 -2.47
CA LEU A 98 -14.07 13.11 -1.19
C LEU A 98 -15.59 12.75 -1.29
N ALA A 99 -16.05 12.33 -2.47
CA ALA A 99 -17.36 11.84 -2.88
C ALA A 99 -17.46 10.30 -3.01
N LYS A 100 -16.39 9.50 -2.85
CA LYS A 100 -16.54 8.03 -2.71
C LYS A 100 -16.92 7.69 -1.28
N SER A 101 -18.00 6.93 -1.10
CA SER A 101 -18.37 6.40 0.22
C SER A 101 -17.35 5.37 0.69
N ASP A 102 -17.26 5.18 2.01
CA ASP A 102 -16.39 4.17 2.63
C ASP A 102 -16.64 2.76 2.06
N GLU A 103 -17.89 2.42 1.70
CA GLU A 103 -18.22 1.17 1.00
C GLU A 103 -17.51 1.03 -0.35
N ALA A 104 -17.47 2.10 -1.16
CA ALA A 104 -16.84 2.06 -2.47
C ALA A 104 -15.32 1.89 -2.34
N LEU A 105 -14.70 2.61 -1.40
CA LEU A 105 -13.28 2.47 -1.09
C LEU A 105 -12.96 1.06 -0.60
N LYS A 106 -13.78 0.50 0.29
CA LYS A 106 -13.64 -0.87 0.76
C LYS A 106 -13.72 -1.87 -0.39
N GLY A 107 -14.65 -1.70 -1.32
CA GLY A 107 -14.77 -2.56 -2.51
C GLY A 107 -13.51 -2.56 -3.38
N GLU A 108 -12.90 -1.39 -3.62
CA GLU A 108 -11.66 -1.28 -4.39
C GLU A 108 -10.47 -1.93 -3.67
N LEU A 109 -10.37 -1.75 -2.35
CA LEU A 109 -9.35 -2.41 -1.53
C LEU A 109 -9.53 -3.93 -1.47
N ASP A 110 -10.77 -4.41 -1.38
CA ASP A 110 -11.05 -5.85 -1.37
C ASP A 110 -10.78 -6.48 -2.75
N ALA A 111 -11.10 -5.78 -3.85
CA ALA A 111 -10.69 -6.20 -5.19
C ALA A 111 -9.16 -6.27 -5.32
N LEU A 112 -8.43 -5.31 -4.74
CA LEU A 112 -6.97 -5.34 -4.70
C LEU A 112 -6.46 -6.56 -3.90
N LYS A 113 -7.11 -6.93 -2.79
CA LYS A 113 -6.74 -8.14 -2.03
C LYS A 113 -6.91 -9.41 -2.86
N VAL A 114 -8.00 -9.54 -3.61
CA VAL A 114 -8.26 -10.69 -4.48
C VAL A 114 -7.17 -10.87 -5.54
N VAL A 115 -6.68 -9.76 -6.11
CA VAL A 115 -5.61 -9.80 -7.13
C VAL A 115 -4.25 -10.25 -6.56
N TYR A 116 -3.99 -10.01 -5.28
CA TYR A 116 -2.70 -10.30 -4.63
C TYR A 116 -2.82 -11.33 -3.48
N VAL A 117 -3.71 -12.31 -3.61
CA VAL A 117 -3.89 -13.41 -2.65
C VAL A 117 -2.61 -14.23 -2.46
N ASP A 118 -1.74 -14.28 -3.47
CA ASP A 118 -0.46 -15.00 -3.46
C ASP A 118 0.65 -14.27 -2.67
N THR A 119 0.38 -13.06 -2.20
CA THR A 119 1.29 -12.32 -1.32
C THR A 119 0.80 -12.43 0.11
N GLU A 120 1.36 -13.37 0.87
CA GLU A 120 1.20 -13.45 2.33
C GLU A 120 1.40 -12.05 2.95
N ALA A 121 0.53 -11.69 3.91
CA ALA A 121 0.61 -10.39 4.58
C ALA A 121 1.89 -10.31 5.43
N VAL A 122 2.94 -9.71 4.88
CA VAL A 122 4.24 -9.55 5.57
C VAL A 122 4.30 -8.38 6.57
N GLY A 123 3.16 -7.78 6.94
CA GLY A 123 3.10 -6.62 7.83
C GLY A 123 1.80 -6.53 8.64
N GLY A 124 1.95 -6.26 9.93
CA GLY A 124 0.87 -6.20 10.92
C GLY A 124 0.81 -7.45 11.78
N ARG A 125 1.52 -7.45 12.91
CA ARG A 125 1.35 -8.50 13.93
C ARG A 125 -0.08 -8.38 14.49
N PRO A 126 -0.92 -9.42 14.43
CA PRO A 126 -2.09 -9.49 15.28
C PRO A 126 -1.62 -9.90 16.67
N GLY A 127 -1.50 -8.94 17.58
CA GLY A 127 -1.15 -9.20 18.98
C GLY A 127 -0.84 -7.90 19.71
N GLY A 128 -1.61 -7.46 20.69
CA GLY A 128 -2.65 -8.17 21.42
C GLY A 128 -3.54 -7.23 22.21
N ARG A 129 -4.57 -7.87 22.75
CA ARG A 129 -5.56 -7.37 23.71
C ARG A 129 -4.91 -6.87 25.00
#